data_AF-A0A7Y1XSW6-F1
#
_entry.id   AF-A0A7Y1XSW6-F1
#
_cell.length_a   1.000
_cell.length_b   1.000
_cell.length_c   1.000
_cell.angle_alpha   90.00
_cell.angle_beta   90.00
_cell.angle_gamma   90.00
#
_symmetry.space_group_name_H-M   'P 1'
#
loop_
_entity.id
_entity.type
_entity.pdbx_description
1 polymer ?
#
loop_
_entity_poly.entity_id
_entity_poly.type
_entity_poly.pdbx_seq_one_letter_code
_entity_poly.pdbx_strand_id
1 'polypeptide(L)'
;MAGADEKLSFTEKLGYGLGDTASNFYFQVFNIFLLYYYTDVFGLSAAAVGTMFLVTKVVDAASDPIMGLIADRTQTRWGKFRPYIFWAAIPYAILGYAMFAGPDLSNTGKLIYAYATYTLMMLAYTAINVPYSALMGVISPSSIERTKVASFRFICAFAAAWLIGTFVTPLKNILGGG
;
A
#
# COMPACT_ATOMS: atom_id res chain seq x y z
N MET A 1 -4.72 -10.69 30.74
CA MET A 1 -3.56 -9.92 31.23
C MET A 1 -2.31 -10.58 30.66
N ALA A 2 -1.77 -10.04 29.57
CA ALA A 2 -0.58 -10.60 28.92
C ALA A 2 0.68 -10.07 29.63
N GLY A 3 1.59 -10.98 29.99
CA GLY A 3 2.78 -10.71 30.78
C GLY A 3 3.82 -9.88 30.05
N ALA A 4 4.66 -9.20 30.81
CA ALA A 4 5.64 -8.20 30.38
C ALA A 4 6.82 -8.72 29.53
N ASP A 5 6.73 -9.93 28.96
CA ASP A 5 7.88 -10.63 28.34
C ASP A 5 7.52 -11.51 27.12
N GLU A 6 6.40 -11.21 26.44
CA GLU A 6 6.01 -11.97 25.24
C GLU A 6 6.84 -11.49 24.02
N LYS A 7 7.97 -12.16 23.80
CA LYS A 7 8.82 -11.95 22.62
C LYS A 7 8.03 -12.28 21.36
N LEU A 8 7.85 -11.30 20.48
CA LEU A 8 7.22 -11.49 19.17
C LEU A 8 7.93 -12.60 18.38
N SER A 9 7.16 -13.53 17.84
CA SER A 9 7.67 -14.65 17.06
C SER A 9 8.38 -14.16 15.79
N PHE A 10 9.42 -14.86 15.37
CA PHE A 10 10.12 -14.57 14.11
C PHE A 10 9.15 -14.48 12.92
N THR A 11 8.13 -15.34 12.89
CA THR A 11 7.10 -15.35 11.84
C THR A 11 6.23 -14.10 11.86
N GLU A 12 5.96 -13.52 13.02
CA GLU A 12 5.21 -12.26 13.13
C GLU A 12 6.07 -11.07 12.68
N LYS A 13 7.37 -11.08 13.01
CA LYS A 13 8.33 -10.06 12.55
C LYS A 13 8.51 -10.09 11.04
N LEU A 14 8.63 -11.30 10.47
CA LEU A 14 8.76 -11.52 9.03
C LEU A 14 7.45 -11.18 8.29
N GLY A 15 6.30 -11.63 8.78
CA GLY A 15 5.00 -11.33 8.18
C GLY A 15 4.68 -9.84 8.19
N TYR A 16 5.06 -9.13 9.26
CA TYR A 16 5.03 -7.67 9.29
C TYR A 16 5.95 -7.11 8.19
N GLY A 17 7.26 -7.37 8.24
CA GLY A 17 8.21 -6.87 7.24
C GLY A 17 7.80 -7.12 5.77
N LEU A 18 7.25 -8.30 5.46
CA LEU A 18 6.74 -8.65 4.13
C LEU A 18 5.48 -7.85 3.75
N GLY A 19 4.55 -7.62 4.68
CA GLY A 19 3.35 -6.81 4.44
C GLY A 19 3.67 -5.35 4.11
N ASP A 20 4.64 -4.76 4.82
CA ASP A 20 5.17 -3.43 4.51
C ASP A 20 5.83 -3.38 3.13
N THR A 21 6.64 -4.39 2.84
CA THR A 21 7.38 -4.47 1.57
C THR A 21 6.43 -4.62 0.40
N ALA A 22 5.40 -5.47 0.51
CA ALA A 22 4.37 -5.63 -0.51
C ALA A 22 3.58 -4.34 -0.73
N SER A 23 3.19 -3.66 0.35
CA SER A 23 2.44 -2.39 0.27
C SER A 23 3.27 -1.27 -0.37
N ASN A 24 4.56 -1.17 -0.01
CA ASN A 24 5.48 -0.20 -0.60
C ASN A 24 5.80 -0.51 -2.06
N PHE A 25 6.05 -1.78 -2.40
CA PHE A 25 6.29 -2.19 -3.78
C PHE A 25 5.09 -1.84 -4.66
N TYR A 26 3.89 -2.13 -4.18
CA TYR A 26 2.66 -1.79 -4.85
C TYR A 26 2.57 -0.26 -5.07
N PHE A 27 2.71 0.55 -4.01
CA PHE A 27 2.69 2.01 -4.10
C PHE A 27 3.75 2.59 -5.06
N GLN A 28 4.96 2.00 -5.07
CA GLN A 28 6.05 2.42 -5.95
C GLN A 28 5.70 2.21 -7.44
N VAL A 29 5.02 1.11 -7.77
CA VAL A 29 4.54 0.85 -9.13
C VAL A 29 3.56 1.95 -9.58
N PHE A 30 2.63 2.39 -8.72
CA PHE A 30 1.74 3.52 -9.08
C PHE A 30 2.52 4.81 -9.29
N ASN A 31 3.51 5.10 -8.44
CA ASN A 31 4.25 6.35 -8.54
C ASN A 31 4.94 6.52 -9.91
N ILE A 32 5.45 5.42 -10.47
CA ILE A 32 6.22 5.43 -11.72
C ILE A 32 5.32 5.18 -12.94
N PHE A 33 4.38 4.23 -12.85
CA PHE A 33 3.64 3.73 -14.02
C PHE A 33 2.30 4.42 -14.24
N LEU A 34 1.68 4.98 -13.19
CA LEU A 34 0.30 5.47 -13.27
C LEU A 34 0.13 6.65 -14.20
N LEU A 35 1.08 7.59 -14.17
CA LEU A 35 1.05 8.75 -15.05
C LEU A 35 1.12 8.30 -16.51
N TYR A 36 2.12 7.48 -16.85
CA TYR A 36 2.31 6.89 -18.17
C TYR A 36 1.06 6.13 -18.65
N TYR A 37 0.47 5.27 -17.81
CA TYR A 37 -0.74 4.55 -18.17
C TYR A 37 -1.89 5.51 -18.51
N TYR A 38 -2.14 6.53 -17.67
CA TYR A 38 -3.25 7.44 -17.94
C TYR A 38 -3.01 8.36 -19.13
N THR A 39 -1.78 8.77 -19.41
CA THR A 39 -1.46 9.65 -20.54
C THR A 39 -1.32 8.88 -21.85
N ASP A 40 -0.47 7.87 -21.87
CA ASP A 40 -0.01 7.21 -23.10
C ASP A 40 -0.88 6.01 -23.49
N VAL A 41 -1.50 5.33 -22.52
CA VAL A 41 -2.35 4.15 -22.78
C VAL A 41 -3.84 4.52 -22.76
N PHE A 42 -4.27 5.23 -21.73
CA PHE A 42 -5.68 5.57 -21.53
C PHE A 42 -6.13 6.82 -22.30
N GLY A 43 -5.17 7.66 -22.71
CA GLY A 43 -5.37 8.81 -23.59
C GLY A 43 -5.90 10.06 -22.89
N LEU A 44 -5.67 10.21 -21.58
CA LEU A 44 -6.01 11.42 -20.82
C LEU A 44 -4.90 12.47 -20.95
N SER A 45 -5.27 13.75 -20.88
CA SER A 45 -4.27 14.81 -20.89
C SER A 45 -3.45 14.83 -19.58
N ALA A 46 -2.15 15.09 -19.69
CA ALA A 46 -1.27 15.16 -18.51
C ALA A 46 -1.74 16.21 -17.48
N ALA A 47 -2.32 17.32 -17.95
CA ALA A 47 -2.89 18.35 -17.07
C ALA A 47 -4.09 17.83 -16.26
N ALA A 48 -4.97 17.02 -16.88
CA ALA A 48 -6.11 16.42 -16.20
C ALA A 48 -5.67 15.39 -15.15
N VAL A 49 -4.70 14.53 -15.49
CA VAL A 49 -4.14 13.53 -14.58
C VAL A 49 -3.37 14.19 -13.43
N GLY A 50 -2.58 15.23 -13.70
CA GLY A 50 -1.90 15.99 -12.66
C GLY A 50 -2.87 16.67 -11.69
N THR A 51 -3.96 17.23 -12.21
CA THR A 51 -5.04 17.79 -11.36
C THR A 51 -5.71 16.70 -10.52
N MET A 52 -5.92 15.51 -11.08
CA MET A 52 -6.48 14.37 -10.35
C MET A 52 -5.60 13.98 -9.17
N PHE A 53 -4.28 13.89 -9.38
CA PHE A 53 -3.35 13.58 -8.30
C PHE A 53 -3.40 14.64 -7.20
N LEU A 54 -3.47 15.92 -7.54
CA LEU A 54 -3.61 17.00 -6.54
C LEU A 54 -4.92 16.88 -5.75
N VAL A 55 -6.05 16.68 -6.43
CA VAL A 55 -7.36 16.52 -5.77
C VAL A 55 -7.35 15.32 -4.83
N THR A 56 -6.80 14.20 -5.29
CA THR A 56 -6.73 12.98 -4.48
C THR A 56 -5.84 13.18 -3.25
N LYS A 57 -4.75 13.95 -3.36
CA LYS A 57 -3.91 14.29 -2.21
C LYS A 57 -4.63 15.13 -1.14
N VAL A 58 -5.54 16.00 -1.55
CA VAL A 58 -6.39 16.74 -0.59
C VAL A 58 -7.34 15.78 0.12
N VAL A 59 -7.88 14.79 -0.58
CA VAL A 59 -8.70 13.73 0.02
C VAL A 59 -7.86 12.91 1.00
N ASP A 60 -6.65 12.48 0.63
CA ASP A 60 -5.71 11.75 1.51
C ASP A 60 -5.46 12.53 2.80
N ALA A 61 -5.20 13.84 2.69
CA ALA A 61 -4.90 14.70 3.85
C ALA A 61 -6.03 14.73 4.89
N ALA A 62 -7.29 14.55 4.47
CA ALA A 62 -8.43 14.41 5.38
C ALA A 62 -8.65 12.95 5.81
N SER A 63 -8.46 12.00 4.89
CA SER A 63 -8.72 10.58 5.09
C SER A 63 -7.76 9.94 6.08
N ASP A 64 -6.48 10.33 6.05
CA ASP A 64 -5.44 9.75 6.89
C ASP A 64 -5.70 9.97 8.39
N PRO A 65 -5.99 11.20 8.89
CA PRO A 65 -6.38 11.41 10.28
C PRO A 65 -7.69 10.73 10.67
N ILE A 66 -8.70 10.76 9.79
CA ILE A 66 -10.00 10.12 10.04
C ILE A 66 -9.79 8.61 10.23
N MET A 67 -9.01 7.99 9.36
CA MET A 67 -8.70 6.57 9.45
C MET A 67 -7.92 6.23 10.71
N GLY A 68 -6.98 7.09 11.12
CA GLY A 68 -6.27 6.97 12.39
C GLY A 68 -7.22 6.96 13.58
N LEU A 69 -8.17 7.90 13.64
CA LEU A 69 -9.18 7.97 14.71
C LEU A 69 -10.10 6.74 14.72
N ILE A 70 -10.51 6.26 13.55
CA ILE A 70 -11.33 5.05 13.42
C ILE A 70 -10.54 3.84 13.93
N ALA A 71 -9.30 3.67 13.51
CA ALA A 71 -8.45 2.55 13.92
C ALA A 71 -8.18 2.55 15.44
N ASP A 72 -7.95 3.73 16.03
CA ASP A 72 -7.71 3.87 17.47
C ASP A 72 -8.91 3.49 18.33
N ARG A 73 -10.13 3.82 17.85
CA ARG A 73 -11.40 3.52 18.52
C ARG A 73 -11.89 2.09 18.30
N THR A 74 -11.33 1.39 17.31
CA THR A 74 -11.78 0.05 16.95
C THR A 74 -11.29 -0.98 17.94
N GLN A 75 -12.22 -1.69 18.59
CA GLN A 75 -11.93 -2.83 19.44
C GLN A 75 -12.60 -4.07 18.86
N THR A 76 -11.80 -4.95 18.26
CA THR A 76 -12.30 -6.24 17.75
C THR A 76 -11.65 -7.41 18.45
N ARG A 77 -12.24 -8.60 18.29
CA ARG A 77 -11.69 -9.87 18.77
C ARG A 77 -10.31 -10.21 18.19
N TRP A 78 -9.93 -9.61 17.05
CA TRP A 78 -8.62 -9.82 16.42
C TRP A 78 -7.62 -8.68 16.72
N GLY A 79 -7.97 -7.77 17.63
CA GLY A 79 -7.18 -6.59 18.00
C GLY A 79 -7.64 -5.31 17.30
N LYS A 80 -6.88 -4.22 17.50
CA LYS A 80 -7.24 -2.90 16.96
C LYS A 80 -6.95 -2.76 15.46
N PHE A 81 -5.75 -3.16 15.02
CA PHE A 81 -5.22 -2.84 13.68
C PHE A 81 -5.24 -4.00 12.68
N ARG A 82 -5.19 -5.26 13.17
CA ARG A 82 -5.13 -6.47 12.33
C ARG A 82 -6.34 -6.67 11.39
N PRO A 83 -7.60 -6.38 11.78
CA PRO A 83 -8.74 -6.53 10.88
C PRO A 83 -8.63 -5.67 9.63
N TYR A 84 -8.18 -4.42 9.77
CA TYR A 84 -8.05 -3.50 8.64
C TYR A 84 -7.08 -4.01 7.59
N ILE A 85 -5.91 -4.47 8.01
CA ILE A 85 -4.88 -4.97 7.09
C ILE A 85 -5.42 -6.17 6.29
N PHE A 86 -6.16 -7.08 6.93
CA PHE A 86 -6.67 -8.27 6.27
C PHE A 86 -7.88 -7.97 5.36
N TRP A 87 -8.86 -7.23 5.87
CA TRP A 87 -10.11 -6.96 5.15
C TRP A 87 -9.97 -5.89 4.08
N ALA A 88 -9.08 -4.91 4.26
CA ALA A 88 -8.84 -3.86 3.26
C ALA A 88 -7.90 -4.31 2.13
N ALA A 89 -7.13 -5.40 2.31
CA ALA A 89 -6.30 -5.97 1.24
C ALA A 89 -7.14 -6.44 0.03
N ILE A 90 -8.34 -6.98 0.27
CA ILE A 90 -9.25 -7.45 -0.78
C ILE A 90 -9.76 -6.29 -1.67
N PRO A 91 -10.42 -5.24 -1.13
CA PRO A 91 -10.85 -4.11 -1.94
C PRO A 91 -9.66 -3.40 -2.59
N TYR A 92 -8.50 -3.36 -1.92
CA TYR A 92 -7.30 -2.79 -2.51
C TYR A 92 -6.85 -3.52 -3.78
N ALA A 93 -6.82 -4.85 -3.76
CA ALA A 93 -6.48 -5.65 -4.93
C ALA A 93 -7.50 -5.49 -6.07
N ILE A 94 -8.80 -5.49 -5.74
CA ILE A 94 -9.89 -5.33 -6.72
C ILE A 94 -9.83 -3.95 -7.37
N LEU A 95 -9.68 -2.90 -6.58
CA LEU A 95 -9.59 -1.51 -7.07
C LEU A 95 -8.33 -1.30 -7.90
N GLY A 96 -7.23 -1.92 -7.49
CA GLY A 96 -6.01 -2.01 -8.25
C GLY A 96 -6.19 -2.56 -9.65
N TYR A 97 -6.87 -3.71 -9.76
CA TYR A 97 -7.22 -4.29 -11.06
C TYR A 97 -8.17 -3.37 -11.84
N ALA A 98 -9.22 -2.87 -11.21
CA ALA A 98 -10.21 -2.00 -11.85
C ALA A 98 -9.57 -0.74 -12.44
N MET A 99 -8.60 -0.15 -11.76
CA MET A 99 -7.90 1.04 -12.21
C MET A 99 -7.15 0.81 -13.53
N PHE A 100 -6.63 -0.41 -13.76
CA PHE A 100 -5.94 -0.78 -15.00
C PHE A 100 -6.83 -1.53 -16.02
N ALA A 101 -8.07 -1.87 -15.67
CA ALA A 101 -9.00 -2.58 -16.55
C ALA A 101 -9.38 -1.76 -17.80
N GLY A 102 -9.26 -0.44 -17.72
CA GLY A 102 -9.35 0.47 -18.86
C GLY A 102 -10.62 0.32 -19.71
N PRO A 103 -11.82 0.51 -19.15
CA PRO A 103 -13.06 0.39 -19.92
C PRO A 103 -13.11 1.40 -21.06
N ASP A 104 -13.64 0.98 -22.21
CA ASP A 104 -13.81 1.85 -23.35
C ASP A 104 -15.00 2.79 -23.12
N LEU A 105 -14.69 4.02 -22.70
CA LEU A 105 -15.63 5.08 -22.35
C LEU A 105 -15.31 6.32 -23.17
N SER A 106 -16.27 7.25 -23.25
CA SER A 106 -16.00 8.59 -23.77
C SER A 106 -14.90 9.29 -22.96
N ASN A 107 -14.24 10.31 -23.52
CA ASN A 107 -13.15 11.03 -22.82
C ASN A 107 -13.55 11.53 -21.42
N THR A 108 -14.79 12.03 -21.27
CA THR A 108 -15.33 12.43 -19.96
C THR A 108 -15.55 11.24 -19.04
N GLY A 109 -16.07 10.12 -19.57
CA GLY A 109 -16.26 8.88 -18.82
C GLY A 109 -14.94 8.27 -18.32
N LYS A 110 -13.90 8.29 -19.16
CA LYS A 110 -12.53 7.87 -18.79
C LYS A 110 -11.98 8.70 -17.63
N LEU A 111 -12.18 10.01 -17.66
CA LEU A 111 -11.73 10.91 -16.60
C LEU A 111 -12.47 10.65 -15.29
N ILE A 112 -13.81 10.53 -15.31
CA ILE A 112 -14.60 10.21 -14.11
C ILE A 112 -14.18 8.84 -13.54
N TYR A 113 -14.00 7.85 -14.41
CA TYR A 113 -13.55 6.51 -14.02
C TYR A 113 -12.17 6.53 -13.35
N ALA A 114 -11.20 7.23 -13.95
CA ALA A 114 -9.87 7.40 -13.39
C ALA A 114 -9.92 8.07 -12.00
N TYR A 115 -10.68 9.16 -11.85
CA TYR A 115 -10.86 9.84 -10.56
C TYR A 115 -11.48 8.92 -9.51
N ALA A 116 -12.55 8.22 -9.84
CA ALA A 116 -13.26 7.35 -8.90
C ALA A 116 -12.38 6.17 -8.46
N THR A 117 -11.82 5.42 -9.42
CA THR A 117 -11.00 4.25 -9.13
C THR A 117 -9.72 4.60 -8.39
N TYR A 118 -9.03 5.68 -8.79
CA TYR A 118 -7.82 6.13 -8.12
C TYR A 118 -8.10 6.62 -6.69
N THR A 119 -9.15 7.42 -6.50
CA THR A 119 -9.53 7.90 -5.15
C THR A 119 -9.90 6.74 -4.23
N LEU A 120 -10.72 5.80 -4.71
CA LEU A 120 -11.11 4.62 -3.91
C LEU A 120 -9.89 3.74 -3.59
N MET A 121 -8.98 3.57 -4.54
CA MET A 121 -7.73 2.83 -4.33
C MET A 121 -6.89 3.51 -3.25
N MET A 122 -6.75 4.83 -3.29
CA MET A 122 -6.01 5.60 -2.27
C MET A 122 -6.67 5.51 -0.90
N LEU A 123 -8.00 5.54 -0.81
CA LEU A 123 -8.71 5.32 0.45
C LEU A 123 -8.46 3.92 1.02
N ALA A 124 -8.47 2.89 0.16
CA ALA A 124 -8.14 1.53 0.58
C ALA A 124 -6.67 1.41 1.01
N TYR A 125 -5.76 2.12 0.35
CA TYR A 125 -4.36 2.21 0.77
C TYR A 125 -4.21 2.85 2.14
N THR A 126 -4.88 3.99 2.40
CA THR A 126 -4.92 4.65 3.71
C THR A 126 -5.46 3.72 4.79
N ALA A 127 -6.54 2.97 4.48
CA ALA A 127 -7.13 2.01 5.39
C ALA A 127 -6.19 0.84 5.78
N ILE A 128 -5.18 0.54 4.96
CA ILE A 128 -4.14 -0.44 5.28
C ILE A 128 -2.97 0.27 5.98
N ASN A 129 -2.40 1.29 5.34
CA ASN A 129 -1.11 1.86 5.70
C ASN A 129 -1.16 2.64 7.02
N VAL A 130 -2.25 3.35 7.31
CA VAL A 130 -2.38 4.10 8.59
C VAL A 130 -2.44 3.14 9.79
N PRO A 131 -3.34 2.13 9.84
CA PRO A 131 -3.33 1.10 10.88
C PRO A 131 -2.01 0.33 10.96
N TYR A 132 -1.41 0.05 9.80
CA TYR A 132 -0.15 -0.66 9.71
C TYR A 132 0.99 0.13 10.37
N SER A 133 1.14 1.41 10.03
CA SER A 133 2.13 2.30 10.64
C SER A 133 1.91 2.47 12.14
N ALA A 134 0.65 2.58 12.58
CA ALA A 134 0.29 2.65 14.00
C ALA A 134 0.62 1.36 14.77
N LEU A 135 0.53 0.19 14.11
CA LEU A 135 0.82 -1.10 14.71
C LEU A 135 2.27 -1.21 15.20
N MET A 136 3.28 -0.65 14.49
CA MET A 136 4.68 -0.62 15.00
C MET A 136 4.79 0.05 16.37
N GLY A 137 3.99 1.10 16.61
CA GLY A 137 4.02 1.88 17.84
C GLY A 137 3.45 1.14 19.04
N VAL A 138 2.66 0.09 18.84
CA VAL A 138 1.99 -0.66 19.91
C VAL A 138 2.33 -2.14 19.96
N ILE A 139 3.14 -2.64 19.02
CA ILE A 139 3.43 -4.08 18.85
C ILE A 139 4.13 -4.71 20.06
N SER A 140 4.86 -3.91 20.85
CA SER A 140 5.50 -4.34 22.10
C SER A 140 5.63 -3.17 23.07
N PRO A 141 5.54 -3.38 24.39
CA PRO A 141 5.86 -2.35 25.38
C PRO A 141 7.36 -2.03 25.47
N SER A 142 8.24 -2.92 24.96
CA SER A 142 9.69 -2.72 24.97
C SER A 142 10.17 -1.93 23.74
N SER A 143 10.84 -0.81 23.96
CA SER A 143 11.48 -0.01 22.90
C SER A 143 12.53 -0.82 22.13
N ILE A 144 13.24 -1.73 22.80
CA ILE A 144 14.26 -2.60 22.19
C ILE A 144 13.62 -3.57 21.18
N GLU A 145 12.47 -4.17 21.53
CA GLU A 145 11.77 -5.07 20.59
C GLU A 145 11.18 -4.30 19.39
N ARG A 146 10.69 -3.06 19.60
CA ARG A 146 10.26 -2.19 18.48
C ARG A 146 11.41 -1.89 17.51
N THR A 147 12.59 -1.57 18.03
CA THR A 147 13.79 -1.35 17.21
C THR A 147 14.18 -2.61 16.44
N LYS A 148 14.12 -3.80 17.06
CA LYS A 148 14.39 -5.07 16.37
C LYS A 148 13.41 -5.35 15.23
N VAL A 149 12.11 -5.08 15.42
CA VAL A 149 11.09 -5.22 14.38
C VAL A 149 11.34 -4.24 13.23
N ALA A 150 11.67 -2.99 13.53
CA ALA A 150 12.02 -1.98 12.52
C ALA A 150 13.27 -2.40 11.73
N SER A 151 14.32 -2.89 12.38
CA SER A 151 15.51 -3.42 11.70
C SER A 151 15.19 -4.61 10.80
N PHE A 152 14.31 -5.53 11.25
CA PHE A 152 13.83 -6.64 10.41
C PHE A 152 13.09 -6.14 9.16
N ARG A 153 12.21 -5.12 9.31
CA ARG A 153 11.51 -4.49 8.18
C ARG A 153 12.51 -3.97 7.14
N PHE A 154 13.53 -3.23 7.58
CA PHE A 154 14.53 -2.68 6.67
C PHE A 154 15.37 -3.77 6.01
N ILE A 155 15.83 -4.78 6.75
CA ILE A 155 16.60 -5.89 6.18
C ILE A 155 15.77 -6.63 5.13
N CYS A 156 14.49 -6.92 5.39
CA CYS A 156 13.60 -7.53 4.41
C CYS A 156 13.39 -6.64 3.18
N ALA A 157 13.17 -5.33 3.36
CA ALA A 157 13.00 -4.39 2.25
C ALA A 157 14.27 -4.28 1.38
N PHE A 158 15.46 -4.20 2.01
CA PHE A 158 16.74 -4.17 1.30
C PHE A 158 17.05 -5.50 0.61
N ALA A 159 16.76 -6.63 1.25
CA ALA A 159 16.90 -7.95 0.63
C ALA A 159 15.95 -8.12 -0.57
N ALA A 160 14.71 -7.67 -0.46
CA ALA A 160 13.75 -7.67 -1.56
C ALA A 160 14.21 -6.77 -2.71
N ALA A 161 14.65 -5.54 -2.41
CA ALA A 161 15.19 -4.63 -3.41
C ALA A 161 16.44 -5.19 -4.10
N TRP A 162 17.33 -5.84 -3.35
CA TRP A 162 18.49 -6.52 -3.90
C TRP A 162 18.09 -7.71 -4.78
N LEU A 163 17.18 -8.58 -4.32
CA LEU A 163 16.66 -9.69 -5.13
C LEU A 163 16.00 -9.18 -6.42
N ILE A 164 15.20 -8.13 -6.34
CA ILE A 164 14.57 -7.50 -7.50
C ILE A 164 15.66 -6.98 -8.45
N GLY A 165 16.61 -6.18 -7.98
CA GLY A 165 17.68 -5.65 -8.83
C GLY A 165 18.53 -6.72 -9.50
N THR A 166 18.81 -7.81 -8.78
CA THR A 166 19.73 -8.88 -9.23
C THR A 166 19.03 -9.91 -10.12
N PHE A 167 17.77 -10.24 -9.85
CA PHE A 167 17.04 -11.29 -10.57
C PHE A 167 16.09 -10.76 -11.64
N VAL A 168 15.54 -9.55 -11.53
CA VAL A 168 14.63 -9.02 -12.55
C VAL A 168 15.35 -8.74 -13.87
N THR A 169 16.60 -8.29 -13.85
CA THR A 169 17.41 -8.06 -15.05
C THR A 169 17.67 -9.34 -15.86
N PRO A 170 18.14 -10.47 -15.27
CA PRO A 170 18.27 -11.72 -16.01
C PRO A 170 16.91 -12.35 -16.36
N LEU A 171 15.88 -12.23 -15.51
CA LEU A 171 14.54 -12.76 -15.85
C LEU A 171 13.93 -12.03 -17.04
N LYS A 172 14.11 -10.71 -17.14
CA LYS A 172 13.71 -9.90 -18.30
C LYS A 172 14.43 -10.36 -19.57
N ASN A 173 15.71 -10.70 -19.49
CA ASN A 173 16.47 -11.16 -20.66
C ASN A 173 16.07 -12.58 -21.09
N ILE A 174 15.64 -13.43 -20.15
CA ILE A 174 15.21 -14.82 -20.44
C ILE A 174 13.75 -14.86 -20.94
N LEU A 175 12.85 -14.04 -20.40
CA LEU A 175 11.42 -14.07 -20.70
C LEU A 175 10.96 -12.99 -21.70
N GLY A 176 11.72 -11.90 -21.86
CA GLY A 176 11.37 -10.76 -22.70
C GLY A 176 11.70 -10.90 -24.18
N GLY A 177 12.45 -11.95 -24.56
CA GLY A 177 12.78 -12.26 -25.96
C GLY A 177 13.42 -11.11 -26.73
N GLY A 178 14.74 -10.92 -26.58
CA GLY A 178 15.58 -10.13 -27.51
C GLY A 178 15.45 -8.63 -27.43
#